data_AF-A0AAV4MYE0-F1
#
_entry.id   AF-A0AAV4MYE0-F1
#
_cell.length_a   1.000
_cell.length_b   1.000
_cell.length_c   1.000
_cell.angle_alpha   90.00
_cell.angle_beta   90.00
_cell.angle_gamma   90.00
#
_symmetry.space_group_name_H-M   'P 1'
#
loop_
_entity.id
_entity.type
_entity.pdbx_description
1 polymer ?
#
loop_
_entity_poly.entity_id
_entity_poly.type
_entity_poly.pdbx_seq_one_letter_code
_entity_poly.pdbx_strand_id
1 'polypeptide(L)'
;MNTIQDKLNSLQQKLYRITRATWGLSPTVKKDIYNKVINRIIHYGHEIWYRDKVKLNTKLGQLQRSGLLNITKCYKTVSTDALQVLAGVPPIDIQIRHTHKMFQIKHLHKEISTQGLAFHPDAITFLKPIVPPWHKTSFHWSHFNDKLQGTLIYTDGSKMNNRVG
;
A
#
# COMPACT_ATOMS: atom_id res chain seq x y z
N MET A 1 16.00 -12.26 6.87
CA MET A 1 15.19 -12.42 5.63
C MET A 1 14.47 -13.77 5.56
N ASN A 2 15.09 -14.88 5.99
CA ASN A 2 14.42 -16.19 5.98
C ASN A 2 13.15 -16.20 6.85
N THR A 3 13.19 -15.58 8.03
CA THR A 3 12.01 -15.39 8.90
C THR A 3 10.85 -14.64 8.22
N ILE A 4 11.15 -13.59 7.45
CA ILE A 4 10.14 -12.83 6.68
C ILE A 4 9.56 -13.71 5.57
N GLN A 5 10.41 -14.47 4.89
CA GLN A 5 10.01 -15.40 3.84
C GLN A 5 9.08 -16.49 4.38
N ASP A 6 9.37 -17.09 5.53
CA ASP A 6 8.54 -18.13 6.14
C ASP A 6 7.17 -17.60 6.54
N LYS A 7 7.14 -16.42 7.17
CA LYS A 7 5.89 -15.73 7.52
C LYS A 7 5.06 -15.39 6.29
N LEU A 8 5.73 -14.91 5.23
CA LEU A 8 5.07 -14.57 3.97
C LEU A 8 4.49 -15.82 3.30
N ASN A 9 5.27 -16.90 3.22
CA ASN A 9 4.82 -18.17 2.66
C ASN A 9 3.60 -18.70 3.41
N SER A 10 3.62 -18.70 4.74
CA SER A 10 2.46 -19.11 5.56
C SER A 10 1.21 -18.30 5.26
N LEU A 11 1.32 -16.96 5.17
CA LEU A 11 0.21 -16.08 4.82
C LEU A 11 -0.30 -16.31 3.40
N GLN A 12 0.61 -16.49 2.45
CA GLN A 12 0.25 -16.76 1.06
C GLN A 12 -0.49 -18.10 0.95
N GLN A 13 -0.06 -19.15 1.66
CA GLN A 13 -0.77 -20.43 1.70
C GLN A 13 -2.18 -20.29 2.28
N LYS A 14 -2.33 -19.53 3.38
CA LYS A 14 -3.66 -19.22 3.93
C LYS A 14 -4.52 -18.47 2.90
N LEU A 15 -3.96 -17.48 2.22
CA LEU A 15 -4.64 -16.74 1.16
C LEU A 15 -5.05 -17.66 0.00
N TYR A 16 -4.17 -18.54 -0.47
CA TYR A 16 -4.50 -19.50 -1.54
C TYR A 16 -5.71 -20.39 -1.19
N ARG A 17 -5.87 -20.76 0.10
CA ARG A 17 -7.03 -21.56 0.55
C ARG A 17 -8.36 -20.80 0.46
N ILE A 18 -8.36 -19.50 0.74
CA ILE A 18 -9.58 -18.66 0.69
C ILE A 18 -9.85 -18.07 -0.71
N THR A 19 -8.87 -18.08 -1.62
CA THR A 19 -8.98 -17.42 -2.93
C THR A 19 -9.24 -18.37 -4.11
N ARG A 20 -9.88 -19.53 -3.86
CA ARG A 20 -10.09 -20.62 -4.85
C ARG A 20 -10.67 -20.12 -6.19
N ALA A 21 -10.36 -20.84 -7.26
CA ALA A 21 -10.62 -20.40 -8.63
C ALA A 21 -12.10 -20.12 -8.93
N THR A 22 -13.02 -20.91 -8.39
CA THR A 22 -14.46 -20.94 -8.76
C THR A 22 -15.38 -20.07 -7.90
N TRP A 23 -15.15 -19.99 -6.58
CA TRP A 23 -15.99 -19.23 -5.63
C TRP A 23 -15.17 -18.30 -4.72
N GLY A 24 -13.93 -17.99 -5.10
CA GLY A 24 -13.03 -17.20 -4.27
C GLY A 24 -13.22 -15.69 -4.38
N LEU A 25 -12.47 -14.96 -3.55
CA LEU A 25 -12.42 -13.50 -3.52
C LEU A 25 -12.18 -12.87 -4.90
N SER A 26 -12.80 -11.71 -5.13
CA SER A 26 -12.58 -10.90 -6.32
C SER A 26 -11.10 -10.46 -6.43
N PRO A 27 -10.57 -10.27 -7.65
CA PRO A 27 -9.19 -9.79 -7.83
C PRO A 27 -8.88 -8.47 -7.10
N THR A 28 -9.87 -7.59 -6.99
CA THR A 28 -9.76 -6.32 -6.25
C THR A 28 -9.51 -6.54 -4.77
N VAL A 29 -10.28 -7.40 -4.11
CA VAL A 29 -10.09 -7.73 -2.69
C VAL A 29 -8.75 -8.42 -2.46
N LYS A 30 -8.34 -9.31 -3.36
CA LYS A 30 -7.01 -9.94 -3.29
C LYS A 30 -5.88 -8.92 -3.38
N LYS A 31 -5.99 -7.96 -4.31
CA LYS A 31 -5.02 -6.88 -4.48
C LYS A 31 -4.95 -6.00 -3.23
N ASP A 32 -6.09 -5.70 -2.61
CA ASP A 32 -6.14 -4.97 -1.34
C ASP A 32 -5.45 -5.71 -0.21
N ILE A 33 -5.70 -7.01 -0.06
CA ILE A 33 -5.02 -7.82 0.96
C ILE A 33 -3.51 -7.86 0.68
N TYR A 34 -3.10 -8.03 -0.58
CA TYR A 34 -1.69 -7.99 -0.96
C TYR A 34 -1.05 -6.65 -0.57
N ASN A 35 -1.67 -5.52 -0.93
CA ASN A 35 -1.14 -4.19 -0.63
C ASN A 35 -1.07 -3.90 0.87
N LYS A 36 -2.11 -4.26 1.62
CA LYS A 36 -2.19 -3.96 3.07
C LYS A 36 -1.36 -4.89 3.93
N VAL A 37 -1.23 -6.17 3.55
CA VAL A 37 -0.58 -7.19 4.39
C VAL A 37 0.76 -7.61 3.82
N ILE A 38 0.78 -8.19 2.62
CA ILE A 38 1.99 -8.76 2.02
C ILE A 38 3.02 -7.67 1.77
N ASN A 39 2.61 -6.59 1.10
CA ASN A 39 3.51 -5.50 0.77
C ASN A 39 4.09 -4.85 2.04
N ARG A 40 3.25 -4.67 3.07
CA ARG A 40 3.68 -4.11 4.35
C ARG A 40 4.70 -4.99 5.08
N ILE A 41 4.54 -6.31 5.06
CA ILE A 41 5.50 -7.25 5.64
C ILE A 41 6.84 -7.19 4.91
N ILE A 42 6.83 -7.09 3.58
CA ILE A 42 8.05 -7.00 2.79
C ILE A 42 8.75 -5.65 2.99
N HIS A 43 8.00 -4.56 3.08
CA HIS A 43 8.55 -3.23 3.39
C HIS A 43 9.02 -3.07 4.84
N TYR A 44 8.69 -4.00 5.73
CA TYR A 44 9.03 -3.86 7.14
C TYR A 44 10.56 -3.81 7.34
N GLY A 45 11.03 -2.74 7.98
CA GLY A 45 12.44 -2.58 8.35
C GLY A 45 13.41 -2.42 7.18
N HIS A 46 12.92 -2.14 5.96
CA HIS A 46 13.79 -1.97 4.78
C HIS A 46 14.85 -0.88 4.99
N GLU A 47 14.59 0.07 5.87
CA GLU A 47 15.51 1.15 6.26
C GLU A 47 16.82 0.59 6.83
N ILE A 48 16.74 -0.55 7.52
CA ILE A 48 17.86 -1.18 8.24
C ILE A 48 18.54 -2.26 7.39
N TRP A 49 17.76 -3.17 6.80
CA TRP A 49 18.31 -4.37 6.16
C TRP A 49 18.51 -4.25 4.64
N TYR A 50 17.84 -3.30 3.97
CA TYR A 50 17.92 -3.22 2.51
C TYR A 50 19.30 -2.77 2.06
N ARG A 51 19.81 -3.44 1.03
CA ARG A 51 21.05 -3.09 0.32
C ARG A 51 20.80 -3.38 -1.14
N ASP A 52 21.13 -2.47 -2.03
CA ASP A 52 20.85 -2.62 -3.47
C ASP A 52 21.80 -3.64 -4.12
N LYS A 53 21.54 -4.92 -3.83
CA LYS A 53 22.31 -6.08 -4.31
C LYS A 53 21.39 -6.92 -5.18
N VAL A 54 21.90 -7.36 -6.34
CA VAL A 54 21.18 -8.20 -7.30
C VAL A 54 20.49 -9.39 -6.62
N LYS A 55 21.22 -10.17 -5.82
CA LYS A 55 20.68 -11.33 -5.09
C LYS A 55 19.50 -10.99 -4.16
N LEU A 56 19.53 -9.81 -3.52
CA LEU A 56 18.46 -9.36 -2.64
C LEU A 56 17.22 -8.97 -3.47
N ASN A 57 17.41 -8.18 -4.54
CA ASN A 57 16.34 -7.73 -5.41
C ASN A 57 15.66 -8.92 -6.12
N THR A 58 16.43 -9.91 -6.58
CA THR A 58 15.86 -11.16 -7.14
C THR A 58 15.01 -11.90 -6.11
N LYS A 59 15.47 -11.98 -4.85
CA LYS A 59 14.71 -12.63 -3.77
C LYS A 59 13.43 -11.86 -3.44
N LEU A 60 13.46 -10.54 -3.46
CA LEU A 60 12.26 -9.70 -3.29
C LEU A 60 11.25 -9.93 -4.43
N GLY A 61 11.71 -10.00 -5.67
CA GLY A 61 10.87 -10.34 -6.83
C GLY A 61 10.21 -11.71 -6.69
N GLN A 62 10.95 -12.72 -6.21
CA GLN A 62 10.39 -14.06 -5.93
C GLN A 62 9.29 -14.02 -4.85
N LEU A 63 9.48 -13.23 -3.78
CA LEU A 63 8.49 -13.07 -2.70
C LEU A 63 7.21 -12.35 -3.18
N GLN A 64 7.37 -11.33 -4.03
CA GLN A 64 6.24 -10.63 -4.64
C GLN A 64 5.47 -11.54 -5.60
N ARG A 65 6.19 -12.30 -6.44
CA ARG A 65 5.63 -13.14 -7.51
C ARG A 65 4.52 -14.07 -7.03
N SER A 66 4.70 -14.74 -5.89
CA SER A 66 3.70 -15.67 -5.34
C SER A 66 2.41 -14.96 -4.93
N GLY A 67 2.46 -13.71 -4.50
CA GLY A 67 1.29 -12.87 -4.26
C GLY A 67 0.59 -12.46 -5.55
N LEU A 68 1.36 -12.07 -6.57
CA LEU A 68 0.81 -11.65 -7.86
C LEU A 68 0.11 -12.80 -8.61
N LEU A 69 0.65 -14.02 -8.53
CA LEU A 69 0.00 -15.22 -9.06
C LEU A 69 -1.38 -15.45 -8.43
N ASN A 70 -1.55 -15.17 -7.14
CA ASN A 70 -2.84 -15.30 -6.47
C ASN A 70 -3.85 -14.23 -6.93
N ILE A 71 -3.38 -12.98 -7.13
CA ILE A 71 -4.22 -11.87 -7.61
C ILE A 71 -4.73 -12.16 -9.02
N THR A 72 -3.81 -12.45 -9.94
CA THR A 72 -4.08 -12.58 -11.38
C THR A 72 -4.69 -13.92 -11.77
N LYS A 73 -4.50 -14.97 -10.94
CA LYS A 73 -4.84 -16.36 -11.25
C LYS A 73 -4.17 -16.90 -12.54
N CYS A 74 -3.04 -16.31 -12.95
CA CYS A 74 -2.27 -16.77 -14.11
C CYS A 74 -1.50 -18.07 -13.83
N TYR A 75 -1.04 -18.73 -14.90
CA TYR A 75 -0.17 -19.89 -14.80
C TYR A 75 1.19 -19.55 -14.17
N LYS A 76 1.80 -20.54 -13.50
CA LYS A 76 3.11 -20.40 -12.87
C LYS A 76 4.27 -20.12 -13.85
N THR A 77 4.07 -20.31 -15.14
CA THR A 77 5.05 -20.06 -16.22
C THR A 77 5.07 -18.60 -16.70
N VAL A 78 4.06 -17.79 -16.38
CA VAL A 78 3.99 -16.38 -16.80
C VAL A 78 5.13 -15.58 -16.19
N SER A 79 5.81 -14.71 -16.95
CA SER A 79 6.90 -13.88 -16.43
C SER A 79 6.46 -12.97 -15.27
N THR A 80 7.37 -12.64 -14.35
CA THR A 80 7.02 -11.78 -13.19
C THR A 80 6.60 -10.38 -13.64
N ASP A 81 7.24 -9.86 -14.68
CA ASP A 81 6.95 -8.54 -15.23
C ASP A 81 5.53 -8.49 -15.82
N ALA A 82 5.12 -9.54 -16.54
CA ALA A 82 3.74 -9.65 -17.03
C ALA A 82 2.74 -9.71 -15.86
N LEU A 83 3.05 -10.44 -14.78
CA LEU A 83 2.19 -10.47 -13.59
C LEU A 83 2.06 -9.10 -12.92
N GLN A 84 3.14 -8.30 -12.87
CA GLN A 84 3.13 -6.95 -12.32
C GLN A 84 2.21 -6.03 -13.13
N VAL A 85 2.31 -6.09 -14.47
CA VAL A 85 1.44 -5.34 -15.38
C VAL A 85 -0.01 -5.76 -15.22
N LEU A 86 -0.31 -7.06 -15.27
CA LEU A 86 -1.68 -7.59 -15.14
C LEU A 86 -2.30 -7.29 -13.77
N ALA A 87 -1.51 -7.36 -12.69
CA ALA A 87 -1.98 -6.99 -11.37
C ALA A 87 -2.07 -5.47 -11.16
N GLY A 88 -1.43 -4.67 -12.01
CA GLY A 88 -1.23 -3.24 -11.81
C GLY A 88 -0.47 -2.95 -10.51
N VAL A 89 0.60 -3.69 -10.26
CA VAL A 89 1.46 -3.58 -9.07
C VAL A 89 2.90 -3.37 -9.53
N PRO A 90 3.61 -2.32 -9.09
CA PRO A 90 4.98 -2.08 -9.52
C PRO A 90 5.98 -3.09 -8.91
N PRO A 91 7.19 -3.20 -9.49
CA PRO A 91 8.25 -4.03 -8.94
C PRO A 91 8.63 -3.62 -7.51
N ILE A 92 8.64 -4.60 -6.60
CA ILE A 92 8.81 -4.33 -5.17
C ILE A 92 10.23 -3.86 -4.81
N ASP A 93 11.24 -4.28 -5.57
CA ASP A 93 12.62 -3.85 -5.39
C ASP A 93 12.76 -2.35 -5.74
N ILE A 94 12.06 -1.89 -6.77
CA ILE A 94 12.03 -0.47 -7.15
C ILE A 94 11.33 0.35 -6.06
N GLN A 95 10.19 -0.14 -5.54
CA GLN A 95 9.49 0.53 -4.45
C GLN A 95 10.37 0.66 -3.20
N ILE A 96 11.03 -0.42 -2.79
CA ILE A 96 11.91 -0.42 -1.61
C ILE A 96 13.13 0.47 -1.84
N ARG A 97 13.76 0.41 -3.03
CA ARG A 97 14.90 1.28 -3.37
C ARG A 97 14.52 2.74 -3.24
N HIS A 98 13.35 3.12 -3.75
CA HIS A 98 12.83 4.47 -3.64
C HIS A 98 12.60 4.88 -2.18
N THR A 99 11.85 4.09 -1.39
CA THR A 99 11.56 4.43 0.00
C THR A 99 12.81 4.43 0.88
N HIS A 100 13.78 3.55 0.60
CA HIS A 100 15.06 3.52 1.30
C HIS A 100 15.91 4.76 1.00
N LYS A 101 15.99 5.20 -0.26
CA LYS A 101 16.65 6.47 -0.62
C LYS A 101 15.99 7.68 0.04
N MET A 102 14.65 7.72 0.04
CA MET A 102 13.90 8.76 0.75
C MET A 102 14.21 8.77 2.25
N PHE A 103 14.33 7.60 2.88
CA PHE A 103 14.73 7.48 4.27
C PHE A 103 16.14 8.03 4.53
N GLN A 104 17.11 7.69 3.68
CA GLN A 104 18.48 8.19 3.79
C GLN A 104 18.56 9.72 3.77
N ILE A 105 17.80 10.36 2.88
CA ILE A 105 17.73 11.82 2.84
C ILE A 105 17.03 12.35 4.10
N LYS A 106 15.81 11.87 4.37
CA LYS A 106 14.92 12.42 5.42
C LYS A 106 15.45 12.27 6.83
N HIS A 107 16.04 11.13 7.14
CA HIS A 107 16.35 10.73 8.51
C HIS A 107 17.85 10.62 8.78
N LEU A 108 18.65 10.34 7.75
CA LEU A 108 20.10 10.21 7.89
C LEU A 108 20.85 11.44 7.37
N HIS A 109 20.17 12.43 6.78
CA HIS A 109 20.77 13.59 6.13
C HIS A 109 21.90 13.21 5.17
N LYS A 110 21.72 12.10 4.45
CA LYS A 110 22.69 11.64 3.45
C LYS A 110 22.33 12.19 2.10
N GLU A 111 23.33 12.76 1.44
CA GLU A 111 23.24 13.07 0.02
C GLU A 111 23.15 11.77 -0.79
N ILE A 112 22.26 11.75 -1.77
CA ILE A 112 22.13 10.63 -2.69
C ILE A 112 22.33 11.10 -4.12
N SER A 113 23.03 10.30 -4.92
CA SER A 113 23.09 10.47 -6.37
C SER A 113 22.20 9.44 -7.04
N THR A 114 21.36 9.86 -7.97
CA THR A 114 20.53 8.98 -8.81
C THR A 114 20.49 9.51 -10.23
N GLN A 115 20.83 8.67 -11.21
CA GLN A 115 20.80 9.03 -12.64
C GLN A 115 21.57 10.32 -12.97
N GLY A 116 22.69 10.56 -12.28
CA GLY A 116 23.52 11.76 -12.48
C GLY A 116 23.03 13.01 -11.75
N LEU A 117 21.89 12.96 -11.06
CA LEU A 117 21.38 14.04 -10.22
C LEU A 117 21.76 13.82 -8.76
N ALA A 118 22.35 14.83 -8.14
CA ALA A 118 22.63 14.87 -6.71
C ALA A 118 21.44 15.48 -5.97
N PHE A 119 21.02 14.82 -4.89
CA PHE A 119 19.95 15.27 -4.02
C PHE A 119 20.52 15.60 -2.65
N HIS A 120 20.64 16.89 -2.36
CA HIS A 120 21.04 17.37 -1.05
C HIS A 120 19.84 17.35 -0.08
N PRO A 121 20.02 16.91 1.17
CA PRO A 121 18.96 16.91 2.18
C PRO A 121 18.29 18.28 2.36
N ASP A 122 19.09 19.35 2.31
CA ASP A 122 18.62 20.71 2.57
C ASP A 122 17.80 21.31 1.43
N ALA A 123 18.00 20.81 0.20
CA ALA A 123 17.24 21.22 -0.97
C ALA A 123 15.83 20.60 -1.01
N ILE A 124 15.57 19.57 -0.21
CA ILE A 124 14.29 18.87 -0.20
C ILE A 124 13.43 19.45 0.91
N THR A 125 12.58 20.41 0.56
CA THR A 125 11.53 20.92 1.44
C THR A 125 10.46 19.84 1.58
N PHE A 126 10.55 19.04 2.64
CA PHE A 126 9.44 18.17 2.99
C PHE A 126 8.29 19.07 3.43
N LEU A 127 7.12 18.89 2.81
CA LEU A 127 5.87 19.41 3.35
C LEU A 127 5.72 18.80 4.76
N LYS A 128 6.19 19.52 5.78
CA LYS A 128 5.75 19.28 7.15
C LYS A 128 4.23 19.39 7.08
N PRO A 129 3.46 18.46 7.68
CA PRO A 129 2.04 18.72 7.86
C PRO A 129 1.95 20.08 8.56
N ILE A 130 1.37 21.05 7.85
CA ILE A 130 1.29 22.46 8.26
C ILE A 130 0.68 22.59 9.66
N VAL A 131 -0.04 21.55 10.07
CA VAL A 131 -0.71 21.43 11.34
C VAL A 131 -0.32 20.10 11.98
N PRO A 132 0.25 20.09 13.19
CA PRO A 132 0.54 18.84 13.87
C PRO A 132 -0.76 18.08 14.18
N PRO A 133 -0.74 16.73 14.29
CA PRO A 133 -1.95 15.91 14.43
C PRO A 133 -2.88 16.29 15.59
N TRP A 134 -2.32 16.89 16.65
CA TRP A 134 -3.05 17.33 17.84
C TRP A 134 -3.68 18.72 17.70
N HIS A 135 -3.31 19.51 16.68
CA HIS A 135 -4.04 20.71 16.28
C HIS A 135 -5.15 20.36 15.28
N LYS A 136 -6.03 19.42 15.67
CA LYS A 136 -7.20 19.12 14.84
C LYS A 136 -8.16 20.30 14.95
N THR A 137 -8.33 21.08 13.88
CA THR A 137 -9.45 22.01 13.78
C THR A 137 -10.74 21.18 13.80
N SER A 138 -11.45 21.21 14.92
CA SER A 138 -12.77 20.61 15.02
C SER A 138 -13.72 21.43 14.15
N PHE A 139 -14.35 20.80 13.16
CA PHE A 139 -15.47 21.41 12.47
C PHE A 139 -16.65 21.45 13.43
N HIS A 140 -16.94 22.62 13.98
CA HIS A 140 -18.08 22.77 14.89
C HIS A 140 -19.38 22.54 14.10
N TRP A 141 -20.27 21.71 14.63
CA TRP A 141 -21.50 21.28 13.95
C TRP A 141 -22.42 22.45 13.57
N SER A 142 -22.28 23.61 14.22
CA SER A 142 -23.06 24.81 13.90
C SER A 142 -22.86 25.32 12.47
N HIS A 143 -21.75 24.99 11.79
CA HIS A 143 -21.56 25.35 10.37
C HIS A 143 -22.52 24.64 9.42
N PHE A 144 -23.17 23.55 9.87
CA PHE A 144 -24.22 22.86 9.12
C PHE A 144 -25.64 23.35 9.49
N ASN A 145 -25.76 24.28 10.44
CA ASN A 145 -27.03 24.86 10.87
C ASN A 145 -27.41 26.12 10.10
N ASP A 146 -26.48 26.70 9.33
CA ASP A 146 -26.84 27.68 8.31
C ASP A 146 -27.72 26.94 7.31
N LYS A 147 -28.98 27.40 7.16
CA LYS A 147 -29.98 26.84 6.24
C LYS A 147 -29.29 26.41 4.95
N LEU A 148 -29.10 25.10 4.78
CA LEU A 148 -28.50 24.52 3.59
C LEU A 148 -29.25 25.07 2.36
N GLN A 149 -28.64 25.98 1.61
CA GLN A 149 -29.12 26.42 0.28
C GLN A 149 -28.81 25.33 -0.78
N GLY A 150 -28.97 24.07 -0.40
CA GLY A 150 -28.63 22.91 -1.22
C GLY A 150 -29.59 21.76 -0.95
N THR A 151 -29.60 20.78 -1.85
CA THR A 151 -30.49 19.63 -1.81
C THR A 151 -30.36 18.87 -0.49
N LEU A 152 -31.43 18.88 0.31
CA LEU A 152 -31.56 18.10 1.54
C LEU A 152 -31.66 16.62 1.20
N ILE A 153 -30.59 15.86 1.50
CA ILE A 153 -30.57 14.40 1.33
C ILE A 153 -30.87 13.77 2.69
N TYR A 154 -32.07 13.22 2.85
CA TYR A 154 -32.48 12.47 4.02
C TYR A 154 -32.11 11.00 3.83
N THR A 155 -31.13 10.52 4.59
CA THR A 155 -30.85 9.09 4.68
C THR A 155 -31.48 8.56 5.97
N ASP A 156 -32.41 7.62 5.78
CA ASP A 156 -33.03 6.78 6.81
C ASP A 156 -34.18 7.40 7.63
N GLY A 157 -35.40 6.86 7.39
CA GLY A 157 -36.42 6.70 8.43
C GLY A 157 -37.42 7.83 8.67
N SER A 158 -37.79 8.62 7.67
CA SER A 158 -38.86 9.62 7.86
C SER A 158 -40.23 8.94 8.02
N LYS A 159 -40.80 9.01 9.23
CA LYS A 159 -42.18 8.60 9.55
C LYS A 159 -43.17 9.34 8.64
N MET A 160 -43.96 8.59 7.87
CA MET A 160 -45.18 9.11 7.29
C MET A 160 -46.35 8.84 8.24
N ASN A 161 -47.10 9.88 8.59
CA ASN A 161 -48.39 9.79 9.29
C ASN A 161 -48.36 9.01 10.62
N ASN A 162 -47.36 9.29 11.45
CA ASN A 162 -47.31 8.90 12.86
C ASN A 162 -47.47 7.38 13.15
N ARG A 163 -47.14 6.52 12.18
CA ARG A 163 -46.98 5.08 12.38
C ARG A 163 -45.60 4.65 11.91
N VAL A 164 -44.96 3.79 12.68
CA VAL A 164 -43.70 3.13 12.32
C VAL A 164 -44.03 1.85 11.54
N GLY A 165 -43.34 1.65 10.42
CA GLY A 165 -43.26 0.36 9.73
C GLY A 165 -42.04 -0.41 10.22
#